data_AF-A0A176UCC6-F1
#
_entry.id   AF-A0A176UCC6-F1
#
_cell.length_a   1.000
_cell.length_b   1.000
_cell.length_c   1.000
_cell.angle_alpha   90.00
_cell.angle_beta   90.00
_cell.angle_gamma   90.00
#
_symmetry.space_group_name_H-M   'P 1'
#
loop_
_entity.id
_entity.type
_entity.pdbx_description
1 polymer ?
#
loop_
_entity_poly.entity_id
_entity_poly.type
_entity_poly.pdbx_seq_one_letter_code
_entity_poly.pdbx_strand_id
1 'polypeptide(L)'
;FRIRQVFTGWDKGDNRTPLEQSVFDEIECAKEAYGNFSCRRVLSYPSLDKILRANRNPDFFAGLPMQTAQSIVRQAVTDFKAWLEALKAYKKDPSSFTGKPKMPGYCKADKKTFKVTNQDAALYPTKDGKGCLLKLPKMDHNRIPFSYLKDTSNLREIVFKPYYGKYIMTFIIEDMAPPFYPDLPNMAGMDLGTDNIAAIACTDGSSVVYKGGAILSANQFFAKQKASA
;
A
#
# COMPACT_ATOMS: atom_id res chain seq x y z
N PHE A 1 14.76 -1.89 -11.22
CA PHE A 1 15.83 -1.93 -12.23
C PHE A 1 15.37 -2.65 -13.49
N ARG A 2 15.19 -3.99 -13.44
CA ARG A 2 14.77 -4.86 -14.56
C ARG A 2 13.63 -4.32 -15.42
N ILE A 3 12.49 -3.96 -14.81
CA ILE A 3 11.31 -3.42 -15.52
C ILE A 3 11.70 -2.28 -16.48
N ARG A 4 12.53 -1.35 -16.01
CA ARG A 4 12.91 -0.17 -16.79
C ARG A 4 13.85 -0.53 -17.94
N GLN A 5 14.87 -1.36 -17.68
CA GLN A 5 15.82 -1.80 -18.70
C GLN A 5 15.14 -2.59 -19.82
N VAL A 6 14.21 -3.48 -19.47
CA VAL A 6 13.40 -4.21 -20.46
C VAL A 6 12.55 -3.23 -21.27
N PHE A 7 11.89 -2.27 -20.60
CA PHE A 7 11.00 -1.32 -21.29
C PHE A 7 11.73 -0.39 -22.26
N THR A 8 12.92 0.10 -21.90
CA THR A 8 13.71 1.02 -22.75
C THR A 8 14.58 0.28 -23.77
N GLY A 9 15.06 -0.92 -23.43
CA GLY A 9 15.91 -1.73 -24.29
C GLY A 9 15.18 -2.64 -25.27
N TRP A 10 13.84 -2.73 -25.21
CA TRP A 10 13.04 -3.66 -26.01
C TRP A 10 13.34 -3.59 -27.50
N ASP A 11 13.25 -2.39 -28.07
CA ASP A 11 13.36 -2.16 -29.53
C ASP A 11 14.80 -1.86 -29.99
N LYS A 12 15.78 -1.88 -29.08
CA LYS A 12 17.15 -1.45 -29.40
C LYS A 12 17.98 -2.52 -30.11
N GLY A 13 17.58 -3.79 -30.06
CA GLY A 13 18.34 -4.90 -30.65
C GLY A 13 19.80 -4.88 -30.19
N ASP A 14 20.73 -4.79 -31.14
CA ASP A 14 22.18 -4.75 -30.90
C ASP A 14 22.68 -3.41 -30.30
N ASN A 15 21.85 -2.36 -30.34
CA ASN A 15 22.18 -1.04 -29.76
C ASN A 15 21.80 -0.92 -28.26
N ARG A 16 21.60 -2.04 -27.57
CA ARG A 16 21.35 -2.03 -26.11
C ARG A 16 22.59 -1.57 -25.36
N THR A 17 22.38 -0.76 -24.35
CA THR A 17 23.47 -0.43 -23.41
C THR A 17 23.88 -1.68 -22.62
N PRO A 18 25.09 -1.73 -22.03
CA PRO A 18 25.54 -2.90 -21.27
C PRO A 18 24.58 -3.33 -20.15
N LEU A 19 23.95 -2.36 -19.46
CA LEU A 19 22.97 -2.63 -18.40
C LEU A 19 21.60 -3.10 -18.93
N GLU A 20 21.25 -2.72 -20.16
CA GLU A 20 20.08 -3.27 -20.82
C GLU A 20 20.37 -4.70 -21.23
N GLN A 21 21.50 -4.94 -21.90
CA GLN A 21 21.89 -6.27 -22.35
C GLN A 21 21.95 -7.27 -21.19
N SER A 22 22.54 -6.90 -20.05
CA SER A 22 22.59 -7.79 -18.88
C SER A 22 21.22 -8.24 -18.39
N VAL A 23 20.18 -7.41 -18.53
CA VAL A 23 18.81 -7.77 -18.15
C VAL A 23 18.13 -8.64 -19.22
N PHE A 24 18.48 -8.46 -20.49
CA PHE A 24 18.02 -9.37 -21.55
C PHE A 24 18.68 -10.75 -21.44
N ASP A 25 19.94 -10.82 -21.00
CA ASP A 25 20.61 -12.09 -20.68
C ASP A 25 19.92 -12.81 -19.51
N GLU A 26 19.50 -12.07 -18.47
CA GLU A 26 18.66 -12.61 -17.38
C GLU A 26 17.33 -13.21 -17.92
N ILE A 27 16.75 -12.61 -18.97
CA ILE A 27 15.52 -13.11 -19.61
C ILE A 27 15.78 -14.40 -20.37
N GLU A 28 16.89 -14.50 -21.11
CA GLU A 28 17.26 -15.73 -21.82
C GLU A 28 17.51 -16.88 -20.84
N CYS A 29 18.24 -16.63 -19.74
CA CYS A 29 18.40 -17.62 -18.66
C CYS A 29 17.04 -18.11 -18.11
N ALA A 30 16.07 -17.19 -17.96
CA ALA A 30 14.73 -17.56 -17.54
C ALA A 30 13.94 -18.35 -18.59
N LYS A 31 14.18 -18.14 -19.90
CA LYS A 31 13.57 -18.95 -20.97
C LYS A 31 14.13 -20.36 -21.00
N GLU A 32 15.44 -20.50 -20.84
CA GLU A 32 16.11 -21.80 -20.73
C GLU A 32 15.61 -22.59 -19.51
N ALA A 33 15.47 -21.92 -18.36
CA ALA A 33 14.97 -22.55 -17.14
C ALA A 33 13.47 -22.91 -17.20
N TYR A 34 12.67 -22.14 -17.95
CA TYR A 34 11.22 -22.31 -18.03
C TYR A 34 10.79 -22.37 -19.51
N GLY A 35 10.75 -23.55 -20.12
CA GLY A 35 10.53 -23.71 -21.57
C GLY A 35 9.28 -23.01 -22.17
N ASN A 36 8.24 -22.74 -21.38
CA ASN A 36 7.04 -21.99 -21.80
C ASN A 36 7.06 -20.51 -21.38
N PHE A 37 8.22 -19.96 -21.03
CA PHE A 37 8.35 -18.57 -20.59
C PHE A 37 8.47 -17.62 -21.76
N SER A 38 7.59 -16.63 -21.79
CA SER A 38 7.72 -15.44 -22.62
C SER A 38 7.49 -14.20 -21.77
N CYS A 39 8.07 -13.09 -22.22
CA CYS A 39 7.84 -11.78 -21.61
C CYS A 39 7.49 -10.76 -22.69
N ARG A 40 6.97 -9.61 -22.25
CA ARG A 40 6.61 -8.47 -23.09
C ARG A 40 7.39 -7.26 -22.62
N ARG A 41 7.44 -6.21 -23.46
CA ARG A 41 8.04 -4.90 -23.14
C ARG A 41 7.64 -4.37 -21.77
N VAL A 42 6.36 -4.51 -21.42
CA VAL A 42 5.85 -4.21 -20.08
C VAL A 42 5.80 -5.53 -19.31
N LEU A 43 6.76 -5.72 -18.40
CA LEU A 43 6.84 -6.92 -17.59
C LEU A 43 5.59 -7.11 -16.72
N SER A 44 5.08 -8.34 -16.72
CA SER A 44 4.05 -8.77 -15.78
C SER A 44 4.69 -9.25 -14.47
N TYR A 45 3.91 -9.33 -13.39
CA TYR A 45 4.38 -9.93 -12.14
C TYR A 45 4.89 -11.37 -12.34
N PRO A 46 4.14 -12.29 -12.98
CA PRO A 46 4.63 -13.64 -13.24
C PRO A 46 5.93 -13.67 -14.03
N SER A 47 6.08 -12.76 -15.01
CA SER A 47 7.31 -12.71 -15.81
C SER A 47 8.50 -12.26 -14.97
N LEU A 48 8.35 -11.20 -14.17
CA LEU A 48 9.42 -10.69 -13.33
C LEU A 48 9.79 -11.66 -12.21
N ASP A 49 8.82 -12.33 -11.58
CA ASP A 49 9.07 -13.37 -10.57
C ASP A 49 9.89 -14.53 -11.14
N LYS A 50 9.56 -15.03 -12.34
CA LYS A 50 10.36 -16.06 -13.03
C LYS A 50 11.78 -15.61 -13.34
N ILE A 51 11.96 -14.39 -13.86
CA ILE A 51 13.30 -13.83 -14.13
C ILE A 51 14.13 -13.79 -12.85
N LEU A 52 13.57 -13.27 -11.74
CA LEU A 52 14.29 -13.16 -10.48
C LEU A 52 14.66 -14.54 -9.90
N ARG A 53 13.78 -15.53 -10.04
CA ARG A 53 14.02 -16.90 -9.55
C ARG A 53 15.08 -17.64 -10.36
N ALA A 54 14.97 -17.64 -11.69
CA ALA A 54 15.92 -18.30 -12.58
C ALA A 54 17.35 -17.79 -12.34
N ASN A 55 17.50 -16.48 -12.14
CA ASN A 55 18.79 -15.82 -11.96
C ASN A 55 19.25 -15.75 -10.49
N ARG A 56 18.55 -16.43 -9.56
CA ARG A 56 18.86 -16.42 -8.10
C ARG A 56 19.13 -15.01 -7.57
N ASN A 57 18.26 -14.06 -7.93
CA ASN A 57 18.51 -12.65 -7.64
C ASN A 57 18.74 -12.40 -6.14
N PRO A 58 19.88 -11.80 -5.74
CA PRO A 58 20.23 -11.66 -4.33
C PRO A 58 19.23 -10.83 -3.54
N ASP A 59 18.65 -9.79 -4.13
CA ASP A 59 17.65 -8.93 -3.45
C ASP A 59 16.34 -9.69 -3.20
N PHE A 60 15.90 -10.50 -4.16
CA PHE A 60 14.68 -11.30 -4.06
C PHE A 60 14.82 -12.41 -3.00
N PHE A 61 16.04 -12.93 -2.82
CA PHE A 61 16.38 -13.96 -1.84
C PHE A 61 17.13 -13.41 -0.61
N ALA A 62 17.04 -12.11 -0.32
CA ALA A 62 17.76 -11.44 0.78
C ALA A 62 17.26 -11.81 2.20
N GLY A 63 16.59 -12.94 2.37
CA GLY A 63 16.05 -13.39 3.65
C GLY A 63 14.78 -12.68 4.08
N LEU A 64 14.05 -12.02 3.18
CA LEU A 64 12.68 -11.61 3.47
C LEU A 64 11.74 -12.82 3.46
N PRO A 65 10.62 -12.79 4.21
CA PRO A 65 9.53 -13.74 4.00
C PRO A 65 9.13 -13.74 2.52
N MET A 66 8.93 -14.92 1.93
CA MET A 66 8.72 -15.06 0.49
C MET A 66 7.55 -14.21 -0.02
N GLN A 67 6.46 -14.13 0.74
CA GLN A 67 5.32 -13.30 0.36
C GLN A 67 5.64 -11.81 0.39
N THR A 68 6.46 -11.36 1.35
CA THR A 68 6.91 -9.98 1.43
C THR A 68 7.77 -9.65 0.20
N ALA A 69 8.73 -10.51 -0.16
CA ALA A 69 9.54 -10.32 -1.37
C ALA A 69 8.65 -10.24 -2.63
N GLN A 70 7.69 -11.15 -2.78
CA GLN A 70 6.74 -11.13 -3.89
C GLN A 70 5.85 -9.88 -3.90
N SER A 71 5.42 -9.39 -2.74
CA SER A 71 4.64 -8.15 -2.61
C SER A 71 5.41 -6.95 -3.16
N ILE A 72 6.72 -6.84 -2.87
CA ILE A 72 7.58 -5.80 -3.43
C ILE A 72 7.66 -5.90 -4.97
N VAL A 73 7.78 -7.11 -5.51
CA VAL A 73 7.81 -7.34 -6.97
C VAL A 73 6.48 -6.95 -7.62
N ARG A 74 5.34 -7.33 -7.00
CA ARG A 74 4.01 -6.94 -7.45
C ARG A 74 3.85 -5.42 -7.47
N GLN A 75 4.23 -4.76 -6.38
CA GLN A 75 4.14 -3.30 -6.27
C GLN A 75 4.96 -2.61 -7.38
N ALA A 76 6.18 -3.07 -7.65
CA ALA A 76 7.01 -2.49 -8.70
C ALA A 76 6.37 -2.59 -10.10
N VAL A 77 5.71 -3.71 -10.40
CA VAL A 77 4.96 -3.89 -11.66
C VAL A 77 3.71 -3.02 -11.69
N THR A 78 2.98 -2.94 -10.58
CA THR A 78 1.78 -2.11 -10.45
C THR A 78 2.10 -0.63 -10.62
N ASP A 79 3.14 -0.11 -9.96
CA ASP A 79 3.59 1.28 -10.08
C ASP A 79 3.93 1.63 -11.53
N PHE A 80 4.58 0.71 -12.24
CA PHE A 80 4.95 0.91 -13.63
C PHE A 80 3.74 0.92 -14.57
N LYS A 81 2.77 0.02 -14.34
CA LYS A 81 1.48 0.02 -15.07
C LYS A 81 0.68 1.28 -14.78
N ALA A 82 0.62 1.72 -13.53
CA ALA A 82 -0.08 2.94 -13.13
C ALA A 82 0.50 4.18 -13.84
N TRP A 83 1.83 4.24 -14.01
CA TRP A 83 2.45 5.28 -14.82
C TRP A 83 2.02 5.24 -16.30
N LEU A 84 1.92 4.05 -16.92
CA LEU A 84 1.45 3.92 -18.29
C LEU A 84 -0.02 4.37 -18.43
N GLU A 85 -0.88 4.01 -17.48
CA GLU A 85 -2.27 4.47 -17.48
C GLU A 85 -2.36 5.99 -17.25
N ALA A 86 -1.55 6.55 -16.34
CA ALA A 86 -1.47 8.00 -16.14
C ALA A 86 -0.99 8.71 -17.41
N LEU A 87 -0.05 8.14 -18.17
CA LEU A 87 0.37 8.68 -19.46
C LEU A 87 -0.74 8.66 -20.51
N LYS A 88 -1.57 7.62 -20.55
CA LYS A 88 -2.73 7.57 -21.46
C LYS A 88 -3.77 8.62 -21.07
N ALA A 89 -4.07 8.74 -19.78
CA ALA A 89 -4.97 9.76 -19.25
C ALA A 89 -4.47 11.18 -19.55
N TYR A 90 -3.18 11.44 -19.34
CA TYR A 90 -2.54 12.71 -19.69
C TYR A 90 -2.64 13.05 -21.18
N LYS A 91 -2.47 12.06 -22.07
CA LYS A 91 -2.64 12.28 -23.52
C LYS A 91 -4.07 12.63 -23.90
N LYS A 92 -5.06 12.13 -23.14
CA LYS A 92 -6.49 12.40 -23.37
C LYS A 92 -6.89 13.77 -22.86
N ASP A 93 -6.47 14.12 -21.65
CA ASP A 93 -6.72 15.42 -21.03
C ASP A 93 -5.50 15.88 -20.22
N PRO A 94 -4.62 16.70 -20.81
CA PRO A 94 -3.48 17.26 -20.09
C PRO A 94 -3.86 18.21 -18.96
N SER A 95 -5.04 18.85 -19.02
CA SER A 95 -5.44 19.89 -18.05
C SER A 95 -5.73 19.34 -16.66
N SER A 96 -6.10 18.06 -16.56
CA SER A 96 -6.25 17.31 -15.31
C SER A 96 -4.92 17.02 -14.59
N PHE A 97 -3.77 17.43 -15.14
CA PHE A 97 -2.45 17.16 -14.58
C PHE A 97 -1.63 18.44 -14.43
N THR A 98 -0.81 18.50 -13.38
CA THR A 98 0.17 19.58 -13.18
C THR A 98 1.39 19.48 -14.09
N GLY A 99 1.48 18.42 -14.90
CA GLY A 99 2.53 18.18 -15.87
C GLY A 99 2.55 16.73 -16.34
N LYS A 100 3.43 16.42 -17.30
CA LYS A 100 3.52 15.08 -17.89
C LYS A 100 3.96 14.04 -16.84
N PRO A 101 3.22 12.93 -16.65
CA PRO A 101 3.61 11.84 -15.76
C PRO A 101 4.99 11.28 -16.10
N LYS A 102 5.89 11.25 -15.11
CA LYS A 102 7.27 10.77 -15.28
C LYS A 102 7.37 9.27 -15.00
N MET A 103 8.24 8.59 -15.76
CA MET A 103 8.51 7.17 -15.55
C MET A 103 9.02 6.93 -14.12
N PRO A 104 8.55 5.87 -13.42
CA PRO A 104 9.02 5.53 -12.09
C PRO A 104 10.55 5.44 -12.06
N GLY A 105 11.14 6.14 -11.10
CA GLY A 105 12.58 6.14 -10.86
C GLY A 105 13.05 4.88 -10.14
N TYR A 106 14.38 4.75 -9.99
CA TYR A 106 14.95 3.73 -9.12
C TYR A 106 14.72 4.10 -7.65
N CYS A 107 14.49 3.09 -6.80
CA CYS A 107 14.44 3.29 -5.37
C CYS A 107 15.85 3.62 -4.87
N LYS A 108 16.05 4.85 -4.37
CA LYS A 108 17.31 5.31 -3.78
C LYS A 108 17.29 5.30 -2.26
N ALA A 109 16.12 5.11 -1.65
CA ALA A 109 15.97 5.04 -0.21
C ALA A 109 16.51 3.72 0.32
N ASP A 110 17.19 3.79 1.46
CA ASP A 110 17.66 2.65 2.26
C ASP A 110 16.51 1.86 2.88
N LYS A 111 15.40 2.55 3.18
CA LYS A 111 14.19 2.00 3.80
C LYS A 111 13.00 2.20 2.88
N LYS A 112 12.11 1.20 2.84
CA LYS A 112 10.92 1.24 2.01
C LYS A 112 9.70 0.72 2.76
N THR A 113 8.54 1.24 2.38
CA THR A 113 7.27 0.69 2.84
C THR A 113 7.09 -0.74 2.35
N PHE A 114 6.74 -1.65 3.26
CA PHE A 114 6.42 -3.04 2.92
C PHE A 114 5.16 -3.49 3.62
N LYS A 115 4.60 -4.60 3.13
CA LYS A 115 3.32 -5.15 3.57
C LYS A 115 3.53 -6.59 4.02
N VAL A 116 2.86 -6.96 5.11
CA VAL A 116 2.76 -8.32 5.62
C VAL A 116 1.29 -8.70 5.63
N THR A 117 0.94 -9.80 4.98
CA THR A 117 -0.45 -10.28 4.90
C THR A 117 -0.79 -11.16 6.09
N ASN A 118 -2.07 -11.46 6.25
CA ASN A 118 -2.59 -12.42 7.23
C ASN A 118 -2.15 -13.88 7.02
N GLN A 119 -1.42 -14.18 5.94
CA GLN A 119 -0.82 -15.50 5.74
C GLN A 119 0.50 -15.65 6.50
N ASP A 120 1.24 -14.55 6.71
CA ASP A 120 2.50 -14.57 7.47
C ASP A 120 2.39 -13.87 8.84
N ALA A 121 1.30 -13.12 9.09
CA ALA A 121 1.00 -12.49 10.37
C ALA A 121 -0.32 -13.00 10.96
N ALA A 122 -0.34 -13.21 12.27
CA ALA A 122 -1.51 -13.70 13.00
C ALA A 122 -1.65 -13.05 14.37
N LEU A 123 -2.90 -12.91 14.83
CA LEU A 123 -3.23 -12.46 16.17
C LEU A 123 -3.58 -13.68 17.03
N TYR A 124 -3.05 -13.73 18.26
CA TYR A 124 -3.32 -14.78 19.22
C TYR A 124 -3.90 -14.21 20.51
N PRO A 125 -4.67 -15.00 21.28
CA PRO A 125 -5.20 -14.56 22.56
C PRO A 125 -4.08 -14.33 23.58
N THR A 126 -4.31 -13.38 24.47
CA THR A 126 -3.54 -13.16 25.70
C THR A 126 -4.10 -14.02 26.83
N LYS A 127 -3.30 -14.35 27.85
CA LYS A 127 -3.75 -15.18 28.98
C LYS A 127 -4.79 -14.48 29.86
N ASP A 128 -4.76 -13.16 29.91
CA ASP A 128 -5.67 -12.31 30.68
C ASP A 128 -6.90 -11.86 29.87
N GLY A 129 -6.97 -12.22 28.58
CA GLY A 129 -8.06 -11.84 27.68
C GLY A 129 -8.09 -10.34 27.32
N LYS A 130 -7.05 -9.59 27.69
CA LYS A 130 -6.96 -8.15 27.45
C LYS A 130 -6.06 -7.88 26.24
N GLY A 131 -6.66 -7.94 25.06
CA GLY A 131 -5.99 -7.70 23.79
C GLY A 131 -5.40 -8.96 23.18
N CYS A 132 -4.40 -8.81 22.31
CA CYS A 132 -3.85 -9.89 21.51
C CYS A 132 -2.32 -9.90 21.44
N LEU A 133 -1.75 -11.04 21.05
CA LEU A 133 -0.33 -11.24 20.77
C LEU A 133 -0.14 -11.34 19.25
N LEU A 134 0.52 -10.37 18.64
CA LEU A 134 0.87 -10.37 17.23
C LEU A 134 2.10 -11.26 16.98
N LYS A 135 1.94 -12.23 16.08
CA LYS A 135 3.04 -12.95 15.45
C LYS A 135 3.32 -12.31 14.08
N LEU A 136 4.56 -11.88 13.87
CA LEU A 136 5.06 -11.46 12.55
C LEU A 136 5.86 -12.61 11.90
N PRO A 137 6.17 -12.50 10.60
CA PRO A 137 7.02 -13.48 9.94
C PRO A 137 8.37 -13.64 10.68
N LYS A 138 8.88 -14.88 10.73
CA LYS A 138 10.14 -15.23 11.42
C LYS A 138 10.15 -15.00 12.93
N MET A 139 8.99 -14.78 13.54
CA MET A 139 8.84 -14.75 14.99
C MET A 139 8.28 -16.09 15.48
N ASP A 140 9.16 -17.01 15.85
CA ASP A 140 8.74 -18.36 16.29
C ASP A 140 8.39 -18.41 17.78
N HIS A 141 9.18 -17.72 18.62
CA HIS A 141 9.05 -17.78 20.08
C HIS A 141 8.60 -16.48 20.74
N ASN A 142 8.72 -15.35 20.04
CA ASN A 142 8.38 -14.04 20.57
C ASN A 142 7.12 -13.52 19.87
N ARG A 143 6.17 -12.99 20.63
CA ARG A 143 4.98 -12.32 20.08
C ARG A 143 4.86 -10.95 20.72
N ILE A 144 4.38 -9.98 19.94
CA ILE A 144 4.29 -8.59 20.38
C ILE A 144 2.90 -8.37 20.99
N PRO A 145 2.78 -7.98 22.27
CA PRO A 145 1.48 -7.69 22.88
C PRO A 145 0.89 -6.38 22.34
N PHE A 146 -0.42 -6.41 22.05
CA PHE A 146 -1.23 -5.27 21.62
C PHE A 146 -2.54 -5.25 22.40
N SER A 147 -2.86 -4.09 22.97
CA SER A 147 -4.13 -3.86 23.68
C SER A 147 -5.22 -3.24 22.80
N TYR A 148 -4.85 -2.70 21.63
CA TYR A 148 -5.76 -1.95 20.75
C TYR A 148 -6.54 -2.82 19.76
N LEU A 149 -6.22 -4.10 19.66
CA LEU A 149 -6.90 -5.07 18.79
C LEU A 149 -7.37 -6.27 19.60
N LYS A 150 -8.47 -6.87 19.16
CA LYS A 150 -8.93 -8.16 19.67
C LYS A 150 -8.23 -9.28 18.89
N ASP A 151 -8.01 -10.40 19.54
CA ASP A 151 -7.52 -11.63 18.91
C ASP A 151 -8.49 -12.16 17.83
N THR A 152 -9.78 -11.84 17.96
CA THR A 152 -10.83 -12.15 16.96
C THR A 152 -10.91 -11.19 15.78
N SER A 153 -10.06 -10.15 15.74
CA SER A 153 -10.08 -9.18 14.63
C SER A 153 -9.65 -9.87 13.33
N ASN A 154 -10.39 -9.63 12.24
CA ASN A 154 -10.03 -10.16 10.92
C ASN A 154 -8.92 -9.31 10.29
N LEU A 155 -7.69 -9.57 10.74
CA LEU A 155 -6.48 -8.97 10.21
C LEU A 155 -6.31 -9.39 8.74
N ARG A 156 -6.12 -8.41 7.85
CA ARG A 156 -5.84 -8.65 6.42
C ARG A 156 -4.41 -8.34 6.05
N GLU A 157 -3.93 -7.18 6.48
CA GLU A 157 -2.61 -6.69 6.09
C GLU A 157 -2.05 -5.77 7.19
N ILE A 158 -0.74 -5.78 7.34
CA ILE A 158 0.01 -4.83 8.16
C ILE A 158 0.97 -4.08 7.21
N VAL A 159 0.88 -2.76 7.20
CA VAL A 159 1.75 -1.88 6.40
C VAL A 159 2.79 -1.24 7.31
N PHE A 160 4.06 -1.46 6.98
CA PHE A 160 5.18 -0.86 7.68
C PHE A 160 5.72 0.31 6.86
N LYS A 161 5.54 1.53 7.34
CA LYS A 161 6.00 2.75 6.67
C LYS A 161 7.17 3.39 7.45
N PRO A 162 8.34 3.63 6.84
CA PRO A 162 9.43 4.36 7.49
C PRO A 162 8.98 5.75 7.96
N TYR A 163 9.35 6.11 9.19
CA TYR A 163 9.00 7.40 9.81
C TYR A 163 10.06 7.78 10.86
N TYR A 164 10.91 8.78 10.53
CA TYR A 164 11.96 9.33 11.41
C TYR A 164 12.76 8.29 12.20
N GLY A 165 13.41 7.36 11.49
CA GLY A 165 14.22 6.29 12.10
C GLY A 165 13.42 5.12 12.70
N LYS A 166 12.09 5.23 12.75
CA LYS A 166 11.15 4.18 13.19
C LYS A 166 10.31 3.69 12.01
N TYR A 167 9.44 2.72 12.28
CA TYR A 167 8.35 2.35 11.36
C TYR A 167 7.00 2.64 12.02
N ILE A 168 6.10 3.25 11.25
CA ILE A 168 4.66 3.24 11.56
C ILE A 168 4.12 1.91 11.06
N MET A 169 3.47 1.17 11.96
CA MET A 169 2.81 -0.09 11.67
C MET A 169 1.30 0.15 11.62
N THR A 170 0.73 0.09 10.42
CA THR A 170 -0.70 0.30 10.18
C THR A 170 -1.38 -1.05 9.98
N PHE A 171 -2.40 -1.34 10.80
CA PHE A 171 -3.18 -2.56 10.69
C PHE A 171 -4.41 -2.32 9.81
N ILE A 172 -4.61 -3.18 8.82
CA ILE A 172 -5.82 -3.22 8.00
C ILE A 172 -6.65 -4.39 8.52
N ILE A 173 -7.70 -4.04 9.25
CA ILE A 173 -8.70 -4.97 9.79
C ILE A 173 -9.92 -4.86 8.88
N GLU A 174 -10.39 -5.99 8.39
CA GLU A 174 -11.68 -6.04 7.69
C GLU A 174 -12.76 -6.33 8.72
N ASP A 175 -13.77 -5.48 8.77
CA ASP A 175 -14.96 -5.72 9.58
C ASP A 175 -16.12 -6.05 8.64
N MET A 176 -17.01 -6.94 9.09
CA MET A 176 -18.23 -7.18 8.35
C MET A 176 -19.06 -5.90 8.44
N ALA A 177 -19.51 -5.38 7.30
CA ALA A 177 -20.48 -4.30 7.33
C ALA A 177 -21.65 -4.75 8.21
N PRO A 178 -22.07 -3.95 9.19
CA PRO A 178 -23.22 -4.30 10.00
C PRO A 178 -24.41 -4.55 9.07
N PRO A 179 -25.26 -5.54 9.36
CA PRO A 179 -26.43 -5.84 8.54
C PRO A 179 -27.25 -4.57 8.32
N PHE A 180 -27.56 -4.29 7.06
CA PHE A 180 -28.46 -3.20 6.71
C PHE A 180 -29.89 -3.66 7.01
N TYR A 181 -30.52 -3.03 8.00
CA TYR A 181 -31.93 -3.21 8.29
C TYR A 181 -32.72 -2.15 7.51
N PRO A 182 -33.61 -2.54 6.58
CA PRO A 182 -34.38 -1.58 5.78
C PRO A 182 -35.39 -0.79 6.63
N ASP A 183 -35.81 -1.36 7.75
CA ASP A 183 -36.64 -0.68 8.74
C ASP A 183 -35.78 0.32 9.51
N LEU A 184 -35.77 1.57 9.01
CA LEU A 184 -35.17 2.74 9.65
C LEU A 184 -36.29 3.59 10.28
N PRO A 185 -36.92 3.15 11.39
CA PRO A 185 -38.04 3.89 12.00
C PRO A 185 -37.59 5.25 12.55
N ASN A 186 -36.29 5.41 12.77
CA ASN A 186 -35.69 6.62 13.32
C ASN A 186 -34.89 7.37 12.26
N MET A 187 -35.04 8.68 12.26
CA MET A 187 -34.25 9.61 11.44
C MET A 187 -33.28 10.37 12.33
N ALA A 188 -32.11 10.69 11.79
CA ALA A 188 -31.13 11.54 12.45
C ALA A 188 -30.80 12.75 11.57
N GLY A 189 -30.92 13.95 12.13
CA GLY A 189 -30.42 15.18 11.55
C GLY A 189 -29.02 15.47 12.07
N MET A 190 -28.11 15.84 11.19
CA MET A 190 -26.76 16.29 11.55
C MET A 190 -26.57 17.72 11.07
N ASP A 191 -26.24 18.61 11.99
CA ASP A 191 -25.94 20.01 11.72
C ASP A 191 -24.49 20.32 12.09
N LEU A 192 -23.77 21.02 11.21
CA LEU A 192 -22.37 21.40 11.43
C LEU A 192 -22.33 22.82 11.98
N GLY A 193 -21.62 23.02 13.09
CA GLY A 193 -21.60 24.28 13.82
C GLY A 193 -20.28 25.03 13.77
N THR A 194 -20.29 26.26 14.29
CA THR A 194 -19.09 27.09 14.48
C THR A 194 -18.43 26.90 15.84
N ASP A 195 -19.20 26.52 16.86
CA ASP A 195 -18.69 26.24 18.22
C ASP A 195 -18.57 24.73 18.49
N ASN A 196 -19.47 23.93 17.93
CA ASN A 196 -19.45 22.47 17.94
C ASN A 196 -19.19 21.96 16.52
N ILE A 197 -18.39 20.90 16.36
CA ILE A 197 -18.11 20.32 15.04
C ILE A 197 -19.40 19.83 14.40
N ALA A 198 -20.22 19.13 15.18
CA ALA A 198 -21.50 18.62 14.75
C ALA A 198 -22.44 18.48 15.94
N ALA A 199 -23.72 18.76 15.73
CA ALA A 199 -24.82 18.33 16.57
C ALA A 199 -25.64 17.29 15.81
N ILE A 200 -25.94 16.18 16.46
CA ILE A 200 -26.79 15.12 15.92
C ILE A 200 -28.02 15.02 16.80
N ALA A 201 -29.19 15.06 16.19
CA ALA A 201 -30.48 14.88 16.86
C ALA A 201 -31.27 13.78 16.15
N CYS A 202 -31.79 12.84 16.93
CA CYS A 202 -32.50 11.67 16.44
C CYS A 202 -33.98 11.71 16.85
N THR A 203 -34.86 11.13 16.03
CA THR A 203 -36.30 11.05 16.34
C THR A 203 -36.62 10.10 17.50
N ASP A 204 -35.67 9.28 17.94
CA ASP A 204 -35.77 8.46 19.16
C ASP A 204 -35.48 9.24 20.45
N GLY A 205 -35.25 10.55 20.35
CA GLY A 205 -34.94 11.43 21.48
C GLY A 205 -33.48 11.44 21.90
N SER A 206 -32.61 10.63 21.27
CA SER A 206 -31.17 10.71 21.49
C SER A 206 -30.57 11.94 20.78
N SER A 207 -29.55 12.52 21.41
CA SER A 207 -28.78 13.61 20.82
C SER A 207 -27.32 13.56 21.27
N VAL A 208 -26.43 13.96 20.37
CA VAL A 208 -24.99 14.01 20.63
C VAL A 208 -24.44 15.33 20.09
N VAL A 209 -23.66 16.02 20.92
CA VAL A 209 -22.94 17.23 20.53
C VAL A 209 -21.45 16.95 20.56
N TYR A 210 -20.81 17.05 19.40
CA TYR A 210 -19.36 16.91 19.27
C TYR A 210 -18.70 18.28 19.43
N LYS A 211 -18.09 18.49 20.60
CA LYS A 211 -17.37 19.73 20.90
C LYS A 211 -16.25 20.00 19.90
N GLY A 212 -16.16 21.23 19.39
CA GLY A 212 -15.17 21.58 18.38
C GLY A 212 -13.80 21.96 18.90
N GLY A 213 -13.74 22.61 20.07
CA GLY A 213 -12.50 22.88 20.81
C GLY A 213 -11.32 23.30 19.93
N ALA A 214 -10.20 22.58 20.07
CA ALA A 214 -8.96 22.88 19.37
C ALA A 214 -9.09 22.80 17.83
N ILE A 215 -9.95 21.93 17.30
CA ILE A 215 -10.11 21.72 15.85
C ILE A 215 -10.73 22.97 15.21
N LEU A 216 -11.83 23.48 15.78
CA LEU A 216 -12.49 24.69 15.24
C LEU A 216 -11.66 25.95 15.50
N SER A 217 -10.93 26.01 16.61
CA SER A 217 -9.98 27.10 16.86
C SER A 217 -8.87 27.16 15.81
N ALA A 218 -8.28 26.02 15.46
CA ALA A 218 -7.27 25.93 14.40
C ALA A 218 -7.86 26.31 13.02
N ASN A 219 -9.08 25.86 12.71
CA ASN A 219 -9.75 26.22 11.47
C ASN A 219 -10.06 27.73 11.39
N GLN A 220 -10.51 28.34 12.50
CA GLN A 220 -10.76 29.77 12.58
C GLN A 220 -9.47 30.58 12.38
N PHE A 221 -8.35 30.12 12.95
CA PHE A 221 -7.05 30.73 12.76
C PHE A 221 -6.60 30.65 11.29
N PHE A 222 -6.74 29.48 10.64
CA PHE A 222 -6.47 29.30 9.22
C PHE A 222 -7.31 30.24 8.34
N ALA A 223 -8.62 30.33 8.62
CA ALA A 223 -9.52 31.23 7.89
C ALA A 223 -9.10 32.70 8.03
N LYS A 224 -8.69 33.13 9.22
CA LYS A 224 -8.15 34.48 9.46
C LYS A 224 -6.88 34.74 8.64
N GLN A 225 -5.94 33.81 8.61
CA GLN A 225 -4.72 33.96 7.79
C GLN A 225 -5.04 34.08 6.30
N LYS A 226 -6.00 33.29 5.80
CA LYS A 226 -6.40 33.32 4.39
C LYS A 226 -7.13 34.61 4.01
N ALA A 227 -7.89 35.21 4.92
CA ALA A 227 -8.56 36.49 4.69
C ALA A 227 -7.61 37.69 4.71
N SER A 228 -6.44 37.56 5.37
CA SER A 228 -5.39 38.58 5.41
C SER A 228 -4.34 38.48 4.29
N ALA A 229 -4.45 37.48 3.42
CA ALA A 229 -3.55 37.23 2.29
C ALA A 229 -4.20 37.66 0.97
#